data_AF-A0A945CAX7-F1
#
_entry.id   AF-A0A945CAX7-F1
#
_cell.length_a   1.000
_cell.length_b   1.000
_cell.length_c   1.000
_cell.angle_alpha   90.00
_cell.angle_beta   90.00
_cell.angle_gamma   90.00
#
_symmetry.space_group_name_H-M   'P 1'
#
loop_
_entity.id
_entity.type
_entity.pdbx_description
1 polymer ?
#
loop_
_entity_poly.entity_id
_entity_poly.type
_entity_poly.pdbx_seq_one_letter_code
_entity_poly.pdbx_strand_id
1 'polypeptide(L)'
;MFKTPFPILILTFLLSLSVSVSSTTLKEEEKMIYDEYSKARSEFNAFNKNQKAYLLAKASEYAEESYSSASSKSKYSFFRNSEGSIGFSEDSDGKTLIDFSILTVVPIKQSDDLKHTFFTQLNAMSVEQFQDRRIGTNVGLGYRNYNSNQNLVLGLNSFYDYEFDSEHYRVGFGGEIKKDLLDININYYEAMSGTKEITIDNVVGNEKALDGFDIEAG
;
A
#
# COMPACT_ATOMS: atom_id res chain seq x y z
N MET A 1 0.97 30.64 -22.82
CA MET A 1 2.17 30.63 -23.68
C MET A 1 3.34 31.23 -22.90
N PHE A 2 4.05 30.43 -22.11
CA PHE A 2 5.32 30.82 -21.49
C PHE A 2 6.32 29.67 -21.73
N LYS A 3 6.98 29.75 -22.90
CA LYS A 3 8.21 29.01 -23.21
C LYS A 3 9.36 29.97 -22.93
N THR A 4 10.00 29.83 -21.78
CA THR A 4 11.34 30.39 -21.56
C THR A 4 12.18 29.34 -20.82
N PRO A 5 13.27 28.85 -21.41
CA PRO A 5 14.28 28.06 -20.71
C PRO A 5 15.31 29.04 -20.15
N PHE A 6 14.98 29.74 -19.08
CA PHE A 6 15.88 30.76 -18.50
C PHE A 6 15.81 30.67 -16.97
N PRO A 7 16.48 29.65 -16.40
CA PRO A 7 17.53 29.97 -15.44
C PRO A 7 18.81 29.09 -15.52
N ILE A 8 18.87 28.11 -16.41
CA ILE A 8 19.94 27.09 -16.42
C ILE A 8 21.26 27.63 -17.02
N LEU A 9 21.16 28.48 -18.05
CA LEU A 9 22.31 29.02 -18.79
C LEU A 9 23.15 30.01 -17.95
N ILE A 10 22.54 30.68 -16.98
CA ILE A 10 23.22 31.68 -16.14
C ILE A 10 24.05 30.98 -15.05
N LEU A 11 23.56 29.86 -14.52
CA LEU A 11 24.22 29.15 -13.43
C LEU A 11 25.46 28.37 -13.91
N THR A 12 25.38 27.77 -15.09
CA THR A 12 26.53 27.12 -15.76
C THR A 12 27.66 28.11 -16.08
N PHE A 13 27.32 29.34 -16.46
CA PHE A 13 28.30 30.38 -16.75
C PHE A 13 29.07 30.83 -15.50
N LEU A 14 28.40 30.98 -14.35
CA LEU A 14 29.02 31.41 -13.08
C LEU A 14 29.94 30.35 -12.46
N LEU A 15 29.64 29.05 -12.60
CA LEU A 15 30.50 27.98 -12.06
C LEU A 15 31.82 27.82 -12.82
N SER A 16 31.81 28.07 -14.13
CA SER A 16 33.01 27.95 -14.98
C SER A 16 34.12 28.96 -14.66
N LEU A 17 33.82 30.02 -13.90
CA LEU A 17 34.79 31.08 -13.60
C LEU A 17 35.74 30.75 -12.43
N SER A 18 35.60 29.63 -11.70
CA SER A 18 36.43 29.42 -10.49
C SER A 18 36.97 28.02 -10.21
N VAL A 19 36.66 26.96 -10.95
CA VAL A 19 37.24 25.62 -10.70
C VAL A 19 37.38 24.83 -12.01
N SER A 20 38.48 24.08 -12.18
CA SER A 20 38.66 23.12 -13.28
C SER A 20 37.77 21.88 -13.08
N VAL A 21 36.45 22.05 -13.23
CA VAL A 21 35.45 21.00 -13.14
C VAL A 21 35.31 20.30 -14.50
N SER A 22 35.22 18.97 -14.52
CA SER A 22 35.04 18.22 -15.77
C SER A 22 33.65 18.47 -16.39
N SER A 23 33.55 18.39 -17.72
CA SER A 23 32.29 18.57 -18.44
C SER A 23 31.21 17.53 -18.13
N THR A 24 31.58 16.33 -17.67
CA THR A 24 30.65 15.30 -17.18
C THR A 24 30.03 15.71 -15.85
N THR A 25 30.84 16.21 -14.91
CA THR A 25 30.36 16.68 -13.59
C THR A 25 29.40 17.87 -13.74
N LEU A 26 29.71 18.82 -14.64
CA LEU A 26 28.83 19.95 -14.92
C LEU A 26 27.45 19.54 -15.47
N LYS A 27 27.38 18.49 -16.30
CA LYS A 27 26.11 17.96 -16.81
C LYS A 27 25.29 17.26 -15.73
N GLU A 28 25.94 16.58 -14.79
CA GLU A 28 25.28 15.94 -13.65
C GLU A 28 24.67 17.01 -12.72
N GLU A 29 25.42 18.08 -12.44
CA GLU A 29 24.92 19.22 -11.65
C GLU A 29 23.77 19.94 -12.35
N GLU A 30 23.87 20.20 -13.67
CA GLU A 30 22.78 20.80 -14.45
C GLU A 30 21.51 19.95 -14.38
N LYS A 31 21.64 18.63 -14.50
CA LYS A 31 20.52 17.70 -14.40
C LYS A 31 19.87 17.73 -13.02
N MET A 32 20.67 17.68 -11.94
CA MET A 32 20.13 17.75 -10.57
C MET A 32 19.31 19.02 -10.35
N ILE A 33 19.80 20.16 -10.83
CA ILE A 33 19.12 21.45 -10.67
C ILE A 33 17.85 21.52 -11.51
N TYR A 34 17.88 20.97 -12.72
CA TYR A 34 16.68 20.86 -13.56
C TYR A 34 15.62 19.97 -12.92
N ASP A 35 16.02 18.82 -12.37
CA ASP A 35 15.12 17.87 -11.71
C ASP A 35 14.44 18.54 -10.50
N GLU A 36 15.20 19.23 -9.64
CA GLU A 36 14.66 19.97 -8.49
C GLU A 36 13.71 21.10 -8.91
N TYR A 37 14.07 21.90 -9.91
CA TYR A 37 13.20 22.93 -10.48
C TYR A 37 11.90 22.34 -11.05
N SER A 38 12.00 21.23 -11.77
CA SER A 38 10.85 20.56 -12.38
C SER A 38 9.87 20.03 -11.34
N LYS A 39 10.38 19.49 -10.23
CA LYS A 39 9.60 19.03 -9.08
C LYS A 39 8.86 20.21 -8.43
N ALA A 40 9.57 21.28 -8.10
CA ALA A 40 8.98 22.48 -7.51
C ALA A 40 7.89 23.10 -8.40
N ARG A 41 8.11 23.13 -9.72
CA ARG A 41 7.13 23.60 -10.69
C ARG A 41 5.90 22.70 -10.76
N SER A 42 6.09 21.38 -10.70
CA SER A 42 4.98 20.41 -10.69
C SER A 42 4.09 20.60 -9.46
N GLU A 43 4.69 20.72 -8.28
CA GLU A 43 4.00 20.97 -7.00
C GLU A 43 3.19 22.27 -7.05
N PHE A 44 3.79 23.36 -7.54
CA PHE A 44 3.09 24.65 -7.70
C PHE A 44 1.90 24.55 -8.67
N ASN A 45 2.05 23.84 -9.78
CA ASN A 45 0.97 23.64 -10.74
C ASN A 45 -0.16 22.78 -10.15
N ALA A 46 0.17 21.74 -9.40
CA ALA A 46 -0.81 20.88 -8.74
C ALA A 46 -1.64 21.66 -7.73
N PHE A 47 -0.98 22.44 -6.86
CA PHE A 47 -1.65 23.32 -5.90
C PHE A 47 -2.60 24.31 -6.58
N ASN A 48 -2.14 25.02 -7.63
CA ASN A 48 -2.98 26.00 -8.32
C ASN A 48 -4.13 25.38 -9.11
N LYS A 49 -3.99 24.15 -9.59
CA LYS A 49 -5.03 23.45 -10.33
C LYS A 49 -6.18 23.02 -9.42
N ASN A 50 -5.86 22.41 -8.27
CA ASN A 50 -6.83 21.99 -7.28
C ASN A 50 -6.19 21.98 -5.88
N GLN A 51 -6.40 23.07 -5.15
CA GLN A 51 -5.81 23.27 -3.82
C GLN A 51 -6.23 22.19 -2.83
N LYS A 52 -7.51 21.78 -2.86
CA LYS A 52 -8.03 20.79 -1.92
C LYS A 52 -7.43 19.41 -2.20
N ALA A 53 -7.46 18.95 -3.44
CA ALA A 53 -6.82 17.68 -3.82
C ALA A 53 -5.32 17.68 -3.50
N TYR A 54 -4.63 18.80 -3.70
CA TYR A 54 -3.22 18.96 -3.31
C TYR A 54 -3.00 18.76 -1.81
N LEU A 55 -3.80 19.43 -0.97
CA LEU A 55 -3.71 19.30 0.48
C LEU A 55 -4.03 17.89 0.97
N LEU A 56 -5.02 17.21 0.36
CA LEU A 56 -5.36 15.82 0.68
C LEU A 56 -4.23 14.85 0.30
N ALA A 57 -3.59 15.06 -0.84
CA ALA A 57 -2.40 14.29 -1.23
C ALA A 57 -1.26 14.48 -0.23
N LYS A 58 -0.98 15.72 0.20
CA LYS A 58 0.03 16.01 1.23
C LYS A 58 -0.34 15.45 2.60
N ALA A 59 -1.63 15.44 2.97
CA ALA A 59 -2.09 14.79 4.18
C ALA A 59 -1.88 13.26 4.13
N SER A 60 -2.07 12.64 2.98
CA SER A 60 -1.83 11.20 2.77
C SER A 60 -0.34 10.86 2.91
N GLU A 61 0.53 11.63 2.24
CA GLU A 61 1.99 11.50 2.34
C GLU A 61 2.45 11.61 3.81
N TYR A 62 1.98 12.65 4.52
CA TYR A 62 2.30 12.84 5.93
C TYR A 62 1.79 11.71 6.84
N ALA A 63 0.58 11.20 6.59
CA ALA A 63 0.01 10.12 7.38
C ALA A 63 0.76 8.81 7.18
N GLU A 64 1.15 8.50 5.95
CA GLU A 64 1.96 7.33 5.61
C GLU A 64 3.35 7.39 6.25
N GLU A 65 4.05 8.54 6.14
CA GLU A 65 5.33 8.76 6.80
C GLU A 65 5.23 8.63 8.32
N SER A 66 4.19 9.23 8.92
CA SER A 66 3.94 9.19 10.35
C SER A 66 3.67 7.77 10.84
N TYR A 67 2.83 7.02 10.12
CA TYR A 67 2.52 5.63 10.41
C TYR A 67 3.76 4.74 10.29
N SER A 68 4.49 4.83 9.18
CA SER A 68 5.72 4.05 8.95
C SER A 68 6.79 4.34 10.03
N SER A 69 6.96 5.61 10.39
CA SER A 69 7.84 6.04 11.48
C SER A 69 7.41 5.50 12.84
N ALA A 70 6.11 5.46 13.13
CA ALA A 70 5.59 4.93 14.39
C ALA A 70 5.67 3.39 14.46
N SER A 71 5.27 2.70 13.39
CA SER A 71 5.36 1.25 13.22
C SER A 71 6.79 0.76 13.44
N SER A 72 7.74 1.30 12.66
CA SER A 72 9.16 0.90 12.72
C SER A 72 9.82 1.12 14.10
N LYS A 73 9.36 2.11 14.87
CA LYS A 73 9.86 2.40 16.23
C LYS A 73 9.12 1.63 17.33
N SER A 74 8.09 0.87 17.00
CA SER A 74 7.26 0.22 18.01
C SER A 74 7.98 -0.93 18.72
N LYS A 75 7.80 -0.98 20.05
CA LYS A 75 8.30 -2.08 20.88
C LYS A 75 7.48 -3.36 20.67
N TYR A 76 6.21 -3.23 20.29
CA TYR A 76 5.31 -4.37 20.12
C TYR A 76 5.38 -4.91 18.69
N SER A 77 5.63 -6.21 18.54
CA SER A 77 5.74 -6.88 17.23
C SER A 77 4.52 -6.69 16.36
N PHE A 78 3.33 -6.58 16.97
CA PHE A 78 2.08 -6.29 16.25
C PHE A 78 2.19 -5.03 15.38
N PHE A 79 2.64 -3.92 15.96
CA PHE A 79 2.76 -2.65 15.23
C PHE A 79 4.07 -2.58 14.46
N ARG A 80 5.13 -3.23 14.91
CA ARG A 80 6.41 -3.22 14.19
C ARG A 80 6.38 -4.01 12.89
N ASN A 81 5.59 -5.08 12.85
CA ASN A 81 5.38 -5.89 11.67
C ASN A 81 4.17 -5.43 10.85
N SER A 82 3.54 -4.31 11.22
CA SER A 82 2.38 -3.82 10.50
C SER A 82 2.80 -2.93 9.32
N GLU A 83 2.23 -3.26 8.17
CA GLU A 83 2.25 -2.47 6.95
C GLU A 83 0.88 -1.83 6.79
N GLY A 84 0.82 -0.69 6.10
CA GLY A 84 -0.44 0.00 5.97
C GLY A 84 -0.31 1.40 5.42
N SER A 85 -1.46 1.95 5.07
CA SER A 85 -1.61 3.28 4.49
C SER A 85 -2.85 3.96 5.06
N ILE A 86 -2.80 5.28 5.09
CA ILE A 86 -3.96 6.14 5.34
C ILE A 86 -3.97 7.18 4.22
N GLY A 87 -4.98 7.11 3.37
CA GLY A 87 -5.19 7.99 2.24
C GLY A 87 -6.34 8.95 2.50
N PHE A 88 -6.19 10.18 2.01
CA PHE A 88 -7.24 11.18 1.98
C PHE A 88 -7.54 11.53 0.53
N SER A 89 -8.80 11.45 0.17
CA SER A 89 -9.28 11.68 -1.19
C SER A 89 -10.57 12.50 -1.18
N GLU A 90 -11.16 12.73 -2.35
CA GLU A 90 -12.41 13.46 -2.50
C GLU A 90 -13.35 12.67 -3.41
N ASP A 91 -14.63 12.60 -3.05
CA ASP A 91 -15.66 11.98 -3.88
C ASP A 91 -16.17 12.94 -4.98
N SER A 92 -17.14 12.48 -5.77
CA SER A 92 -17.74 13.29 -6.82
C SER A 92 -18.56 14.49 -6.30
N ASP A 93 -18.99 14.47 -5.03
CA ASP A 93 -19.73 15.54 -4.37
C ASP A 93 -18.81 16.58 -3.71
N GLY A 94 -17.49 16.35 -3.72
CA GLY A 94 -16.53 17.19 -3.02
C GLY A 94 -16.42 16.90 -1.52
N LYS A 95 -16.92 15.76 -1.02
CA LYS A 95 -16.71 15.33 0.38
C LYS A 95 -15.36 14.66 0.51
N THR A 96 -14.70 14.92 1.65
CA THR A 96 -13.43 14.27 1.95
C THR A 96 -13.68 12.81 2.31
N LEU A 97 -12.88 11.97 1.67
CA LEU A 97 -12.86 10.53 1.79
C LEU A 97 -11.59 10.11 2.56
N ILE A 98 -11.69 9.08 3.39
CA ILE A 98 -10.58 8.50 4.14
C ILE A 98 -10.50 7.01 3.78
N ASP A 99 -9.38 6.62 3.19
CA ASP A 99 -9.03 5.24 2.90
C ASP A 99 -7.98 4.80 3.91
N PHE A 100 -8.06 3.55 4.35
CA PHE A 100 -7.02 2.97 5.18
C PHE A 100 -6.85 1.50 4.85
N SER A 101 -5.64 1.02 5.06
CA SER A 101 -5.32 -0.41 5.05
C SER A 101 -4.26 -0.66 6.09
N ILE A 102 -4.45 -1.68 6.92
CA ILE A 102 -3.47 -2.10 7.92
C ILE A 102 -3.42 -3.62 7.87
N LEU A 103 -2.25 -4.16 7.57
CA LEU A 103 -1.94 -5.58 7.60
C LEU A 103 -0.83 -5.81 8.63
N THR A 104 -0.96 -6.83 9.48
CA THR A 104 0.12 -7.27 10.35
C THR A 104 0.23 -8.78 10.39
N VAL A 105 1.46 -9.27 10.39
CA VAL A 105 1.78 -10.69 10.54
C VAL A 105 2.67 -10.85 11.78
N VAL A 106 2.18 -11.61 12.75
CA VAL A 106 2.87 -11.79 14.03
C VAL A 106 3.18 -13.27 14.24
N PRO A 107 4.45 -13.65 14.46
CA PRO A 107 4.78 -15.02 14.84
C PRO A 107 4.22 -15.30 16.24
N ILE A 108 3.45 -16.37 16.36
CA ILE A 108 2.93 -16.89 17.63
C ILE A 108 3.97 -17.81 18.27
N LYS A 109 4.61 -18.66 17.44
CA LYS A 109 5.61 -19.62 17.87
C LYS A 109 6.62 -19.86 16.77
N GLN A 110 7.90 -19.90 17.13
CA GLN A 110 8.99 -20.24 16.21
C GLN A 110 9.85 -21.34 16.83
N SER A 111 10.39 -22.24 16.00
CA SER A 111 11.44 -23.16 16.43
C SER A 111 12.76 -22.41 16.66
N ASP A 112 13.64 -22.97 17.49
CA ASP A 112 14.95 -22.35 17.78
C ASP A 112 15.82 -22.17 16.53
N ASP A 113 15.68 -23.07 15.56
CA ASP A 113 16.36 -23.01 14.26
C ASP A 113 15.61 -22.16 13.21
N LEU A 114 14.49 -21.52 13.60
CA LEU A 114 13.60 -20.70 12.79
C LEU A 114 13.00 -21.40 11.56
N LYS A 115 13.16 -22.71 11.42
CA LYS A 115 12.59 -23.47 10.30
C LYS A 115 11.08 -23.61 10.36
N HIS A 116 10.48 -23.44 11.53
CA HIS A 116 9.05 -23.62 11.73
C HIS A 116 8.47 -22.38 12.39
N THR A 117 7.56 -21.69 11.71
CA THR A 117 6.89 -20.51 12.24
C THR A 117 5.38 -20.67 12.15
N PHE A 118 4.71 -20.65 13.29
CA PHE A 118 3.26 -20.44 13.36
C PHE A 118 3.02 -18.95 13.54
N PHE A 119 2.09 -18.38 12.77
CA PHE A 119 1.78 -16.96 12.80
C PHE A 119 0.28 -16.71 12.79
N THR A 120 -0.09 -15.52 13.24
CA THR A 120 -1.41 -14.93 12.98
C THR A 120 -1.24 -13.76 12.02
N GLN A 121 -2.24 -13.56 11.18
CA GLN A 121 -2.36 -12.42 10.30
C GLN A 121 -3.64 -11.66 10.65
N LEU A 122 -3.55 -10.34 10.66
CA LEU A 122 -4.70 -9.47 10.88
C LEU A 122 -4.66 -8.35 9.85
N ASN A 123 -5.77 -8.14 9.17
CA ASN A 123 -5.97 -7.06 8.21
C ASN A 123 -7.24 -6.28 8.58
N ALA A 124 -7.20 -4.96 8.47
CA ALA A 124 -8.37 -4.11 8.43
C ALA A 124 -8.18 -3.07 7.32
N MET A 125 -9.16 -2.95 6.43
CA MET A 125 -9.10 -2.03 5.31
C MET A 125 -10.46 -1.42 5.01
N SER A 126 -10.40 -0.20 4.48
CA SER A 126 -11.53 0.49 3.89
C SER A 126 -11.42 0.34 2.38
N VAL A 127 -12.49 -0.15 1.75
CA VAL A 127 -12.54 -0.46 0.31
C VAL A 127 -13.75 0.24 -0.30
N GLU A 128 -13.57 0.86 -1.46
CA GLU A 128 -14.70 1.38 -2.24
C GLU A 128 -15.29 0.26 -3.10
N GLN A 129 -16.59 0.01 -2.92
CA GLN A 129 -17.33 -0.97 -3.69
C GLN A 129 -18.68 -0.38 -4.10
N PHE A 130 -18.95 -0.31 -5.41
CA PHE A 130 -20.18 0.28 -5.96
C PHE A 130 -20.47 1.70 -5.47
N GLN A 131 -19.43 2.56 -5.37
CA GLN A 131 -19.52 3.94 -4.85
C GLN A 131 -19.88 4.04 -3.36
N ASP A 132 -19.97 2.91 -2.67
CA ASP A 132 -20.12 2.84 -1.23
C ASP A 132 -18.78 2.45 -0.60
N ARG A 133 -18.46 3.03 0.56
CA ARG A 133 -17.21 2.68 1.23
C ARG A 133 -17.48 1.74 2.38
N ARG A 134 -16.79 0.60 2.32
CA ARG A 134 -17.00 -0.51 3.22
C ARG A 134 -15.75 -0.83 4.00
N ILE A 135 -15.94 -1.31 5.22
CA ILE A 135 -14.85 -1.76 6.07
C ILE A 135 -14.81 -3.28 6.03
N GLY A 136 -13.65 -3.81 5.66
CA GLY A 136 -13.35 -5.23 5.67
C GLY A 136 -12.27 -5.56 6.69
N THR A 137 -12.34 -6.75 7.25
CA THR A 137 -11.27 -7.35 8.05
C THR A 137 -11.00 -8.78 7.61
N ASN A 138 -9.73 -9.20 7.75
CA ASN A 138 -9.32 -10.58 7.59
C ASN A 138 -8.53 -11.00 8.83
N VAL A 139 -8.90 -12.13 9.41
CA VAL A 139 -8.21 -12.74 10.55
C VAL A 139 -7.73 -14.12 10.13
N GLY A 140 -6.43 -14.34 10.20
CA GLY A 140 -5.79 -15.54 9.72
C GLY A 140 -4.84 -16.20 10.71
N LEU A 141 -4.68 -17.50 10.51
CA LEU A 141 -3.61 -18.31 11.11
C LEU A 141 -2.85 -18.99 9.99
N GLY A 142 -1.54 -19.14 10.18
CA GLY A 142 -0.72 -19.83 9.20
C GLY A 142 0.50 -20.48 9.79
N TYR A 143 1.13 -21.29 8.95
CA TYR A 143 2.35 -22.00 9.24
C TYR A 143 3.29 -21.89 8.05
N ARG A 144 4.56 -21.55 8.34
CA ARG A 144 5.66 -21.50 7.37
C ARG A 144 6.76 -22.47 7.77
N ASN A 145 7.23 -23.23 6.79
CA ASN A 145 8.46 -23.98 6.86
C ASN A 145 9.54 -23.32 5.99
N TYR A 146 10.69 -23.07 6.59
CA TYR A 146 11.88 -22.55 5.92
C TYR A 146 12.89 -23.68 5.75
N ASN A 147 13.49 -23.79 4.57
CA ASN A 147 14.60 -24.70 4.36
C ASN A 147 15.87 -24.21 5.10
N SER A 148 16.89 -25.06 5.22
CA SER A 148 18.12 -24.73 5.97
C SER A 148 18.85 -23.47 5.46
N ASN A 149 18.73 -23.16 4.17
CA ASN A 149 19.37 -21.99 3.57
C ASN A 149 18.45 -20.74 3.55
N GLN A 150 17.24 -20.84 4.12
CA GLN A 150 16.21 -19.81 4.18
C GLN A 150 15.82 -19.21 2.82
N ASN A 151 16.11 -19.91 1.72
CA ASN A 151 15.80 -19.47 0.36
C ASN A 151 14.57 -20.17 -0.23
N LEU A 152 13.97 -21.11 0.51
CA LEU A 152 12.69 -21.73 0.20
C LEU A 152 11.76 -21.62 1.42
N VAL A 153 10.57 -21.09 1.18
CA VAL A 153 9.46 -21.07 2.12
C VAL A 153 8.32 -21.89 1.53
N LEU A 154 7.80 -22.82 2.31
CA LEU A 154 6.53 -23.49 2.05
C LEU A 154 5.59 -23.15 3.19
N GLY A 155 4.37 -22.74 2.89
CA GLY A 155 3.42 -22.42 3.94
C GLY A 155 1.98 -22.70 3.56
N LEU A 156 1.17 -22.70 4.60
CA LEU A 156 -0.28 -22.87 4.54
C LEU A 156 -0.91 -21.85 5.47
N ASN A 157 -2.06 -21.32 5.08
CA ASN A 157 -2.83 -20.40 5.89
C ASN A 157 -4.33 -20.71 5.80
N SER A 158 -5.07 -20.26 6.80
CA SER A 158 -6.52 -20.24 6.82
C SER A 158 -6.97 -18.90 7.38
N PHE A 159 -8.02 -18.33 6.81
CA PHE A 159 -8.48 -17.00 7.19
C PHE A 159 -10.00 -16.86 7.16
N TYR A 160 -10.47 -15.88 7.91
CA TYR A 160 -11.86 -15.46 7.99
C TYR A 160 -11.95 -14.00 7.56
N ASP A 161 -12.68 -13.76 6.47
CA ASP A 161 -13.00 -12.43 5.96
C ASP A 161 -14.35 -11.99 6.52
N TYR A 162 -14.45 -10.73 6.94
CA TYR A 162 -15.71 -10.11 7.32
C TYR A 162 -15.78 -8.69 6.78
N GLU A 163 -16.84 -8.38 6.05
CA GLU A 163 -17.19 -7.03 5.63
C GLU A 163 -18.33 -6.51 6.51
N PHE A 164 -18.12 -5.37 7.17
CA PHE A 164 -19.04 -4.89 8.21
C PHE A 164 -20.33 -4.31 7.65
N ASP A 165 -20.28 -3.66 6.49
CA ASP A 165 -21.41 -2.91 5.92
C ASP A 165 -22.48 -3.82 5.31
N SER A 166 -22.05 -4.82 4.53
CA SER A 166 -22.95 -5.85 3.98
C SER A 166 -23.11 -7.05 4.92
N GLU A 167 -22.31 -7.13 5.99
CA GLU A 167 -22.19 -8.29 6.87
C GLU A 167 -21.89 -9.60 6.11
N HIS A 168 -21.24 -9.50 4.95
CA HIS A 168 -20.76 -10.66 4.21
C HIS A 168 -19.50 -11.23 4.87
N TYR A 169 -19.40 -12.55 4.88
CA TYR A 169 -18.22 -13.23 5.41
C TYR A 169 -17.86 -14.47 4.58
N ARG A 170 -16.55 -14.73 4.55
CA ARG A 170 -15.93 -15.85 3.84
C ARG A 170 -14.93 -16.55 4.74
N VAL A 171 -14.73 -17.84 4.49
CA VAL A 171 -13.58 -18.59 4.99
C VAL A 171 -12.68 -18.89 3.81
N GLY A 172 -11.38 -18.84 4.01
CA GLY A 172 -10.44 -19.21 2.97
C GLY A 172 -9.25 -20.01 3.48
N PHE A 173 -8.60 -20.68 2.53
CA PHE A 173 -7.43 -21.50 2.74
C PHE A 173 -6.41 -21.17 1.67
N GLY A 174 -5.17 -20.95 2.08
CA GLY A 174 -4.07 -20.56 1.20
C GLY A 174 -2.87 -21.48 1.31
N GLY A 175 -2.13 -21.61 0.21
CA GLY A 175 -0.80 -22.19 0.15
C GLY A 175 0.19 -21.19 -0.43
N GLU A 176 1.40 -21.16 0.13
CA GLU A 176 2.47 -20.28 -0.33
C GLU A 176 3.75 -21.08 -0.65
N ILE A 177 4.41 -20.71 -1.74
CA ILE A 177 5.71 -21.20 -2.13
C ILE A 177 6.56 -20.00 -2.51
N LYS A 178 7.60 -19.71 -1.73
CA LYS A 178 8.54 -18.63 -2.02
C LYS A 178 9.92 -19.20 -2.21
N LYS A 179 10.58 -18.90 -3.34
CA LYS A 179 11.93 -19.39 -3.62
C LYS A 179 12.77 -18.35 -4.34
N ASP A 180 13.84 -17.91 -3.70
CA ASP A 180 14.73 -16.87 -4.24
C ASP A 180 13.94 -15.60 -4.63
N LEU A 181 13.70 -15.38 -5.94
CA LEU A 181 12.87 -14.27 -6.44
C LEU A 181 11.43 -14.67 -6.81
N LEU A 182 11.10 -15.96 -6.73
CA LEU A 182 9.78 -16.49 -7.05
C LEU A 182 8.87 -16.41 -5.83
N ASP A 183 7.66 -15.88 -5.99
CA ASP A 183 6.61 -15.92 -4.98
C ASP A 183 5.32 -16.45 -5.61
N ILE A 184 4.81 -17.58 -5.13
CA ILE A 184 3.56 -18.18 -5.59
C ILE A 184 2.61 -18.30 -4.41
N ASN A 185 1.40 -17.76 -4.59
CA ASN A 185 0.32 -17.88 -3.62
C ASN A 185 -0.90 -18.49 -4.32
N ILE A 186 -1.58 -19.40 -3.63
CA ILE A 186 -2.76 -20.09 -4.12
C ILE A 186 -3.81 -19.99 -3.04
N ASN A 187 -4.95 -19.36 -3.30
CA ASN A 187 -6.00 -19.19 -2.31
C ASN A 187 -7.34 -19.74 -2.81
N TYR A 188 -8.08 -20.34 -1.89
CA TYR A 188 -9.47 -20.75 -2.07
C TYR A 188 -10.36 -20.00 -1.08
N TYR A 189 -11.53 -19.56 -1.53
CA TYR A 189 -12.51 -18.81 -0.75
C TYR A 189 -13.87 -19.47 -0.84
N GLU A 190 -14.52 -19.62 0.30
CA GLU A 190 -15.88 -20.11 0.44
C GLU A 190 -16.74 -19.03 1.12
N ALA A 191 -17.78 -18.59 0.44
CA ALA A 191 -18.73 -17.60 0.91
C ALA A 191 -19.80 -18.25 1.79
N MET A 192 -19.86 -17.81 3.04
CA MET A 192 -20.67 -18.43 4.08
C MET A 192 -21.94 -17.65 4.43
N SER A 193 -22.01 -16.39 3.99
CA SER A 193 -23.06 -15.44 4.37
C SER A 193 -24.33 -15.48 3.51
N GLY A 194 -24.32 -16.21 2.38
CA GLY A 194 -25.46 -16.26 1.45
C GLY A 194 -25.75 -14.92 0.78
N THR A 195 -26.95 -14.80 0.21
CA THR A 195 -27.43 -13.56 -0.42
C THR A 195 -28.03 -12.65 0.64
N LYS A 196 -27.69 -11.37 0.59
CA LYS A 196 -28.20 -10.32 1.48
C LYS A 196 -28.81 -9.18 0.66
N GLU A 197 -29.89 -8.59 1.18
CA GLU A 197 -30.45 -7.38 0.61
C GLU A 197 -29.64 -6.19 1.12
N ILE A 198 -29.20 -5.33 0.20
CA ILE A 198 -28.43 -4.13 0.50
C ILE A 198 -29.05 -2.93 -0.21
N THR A 199 -28.86 -1.73 0.36
CA THR A 199 -29.31 -0.48 -0.25
C THR A 199 -28.12 0.42 -0.47
N ILE A 200 -27.87 0.79 -1.73
CA ILE A 200 -26.83 1.73 -2.14
C ILE A 200 -27.51 2.88 -2.85
N ASP A 201 -27.30 4.13 -2.41
CA ASP A 201 -27.89 5.33 -3.01
C ASP A 201 -29.41 5.26 -3.23
N ASN A 202 -30.14 4.72 -2.25
CA ASN A 202 -31.59 4.48 -2.28
C ASN A 202 -32.06 3.44 -3.32
N VAL A 203 -31.14 2.66 -3.88
CA VAL A 203 -31.43 1.51 -4.75
C VAL A 203 -31.28 0.22 -3.95
N VAL A 204 -32.37 -0.53 -3.85
CA VAL A 204 -32.39 -1.84 -3.17
C VAL A 204 -31.94 -2.92 -4.15
N GLY A 205 -30.96 -3.72 -3.73
CA GLY A 205 -30.40 -4.81 -4.52
C GLY A 205 -30.09 -6.03 -3.65
N ASN A 206 -29.80 -7.15 -4.32
CA ASN A 206 -29.30 -8.35 -3.65
C ASN A 206 -27.80 -8.48 -3.94
N GLU A 207 -27.01 -8.66 -2.89
CA GLU A 207 -25.59 -8.92 -2.96
C GLU A 207 -25.26 -10.30 -2.38
N LYS A 208 -24.19 -10.91 -2.88
CA LYS A 208 -23.69 -12.19 -2.37
C LYS A 208 -22.18 -12.18 -2.43
N ALA A 209 -21.52 -12.55 -1.34
CA ALA A 209 -20.11 -12.93 -1.40
C ALA A 209 -19.93 -14.12 -2.38
N LEU A 210 -18.85 -14.07 -3.15
CA LEU A 210 -18.54 -15.09 -4.15
C LEU A 210 -17.52 -16.09 -3.62
N ASP A 211 -17.78 -17.36 -3.90
CA ASP A 211 -16.78 -18.42 -3.83
C ASP A 211 -15.73 -18.18 -4.91
N GLY A 212 -14.50 -18.62 -4.68
CA GLY A 212 -13.43 -18.34 -5.63
C GLY A 212 -12.15 -19.09 -5.39
N PHE A 213 -11.29 -19.01 -6.38
CA PHE A 213 -9.94 -19.52 -6.34
C PHE A 213 -9.03 -18.56 -7.10
N ASP A 214 -7.88 -18.22 -6.52
CA ASP A 214 -6.85 -17.42 -7.16
C ASP A 214 -5.48 -18.11 -7.13
N ILE A 215 -4.66 -17.75 -8.11
CA ILE A 215 -3.25 -18.06 -8.14
C ILE A 215 -2.52 -16.77 -8.51
N GLU A 216 -1.57 -16.38 -7.67
CA GLU A 216 -0.71 -15.23 -7.87
C GLU A 216 0.74 -15.71 -8.01
N ALA A 217 1.48 -15.12 -8.96
CA ALA A 217 2.90 -15.38 -9.16
C ALA A 217 3.64 -14.05 -9.36
N GLY A 218 4.69 -13.82 -8.57
CA GLY A 218 5.56 -12.64 -8.57
C GLY A 218 7.02 -12.98 -8.86
#